data_AF-A0A812TSE7-F1
#
_entry.id   AF-A0A812TSE7-F1
#
_cell.length_a   1.000
_cell.length_b   1.000
_cell.length_c   1.000
_cell.angle_alpha   90.00
_cell.angle_beta   90.00
_cell.angle_gamma   90.00
#
_symmetry.space_group_name_H-M   'P 1'
#
loop_
_entity.id
_entity.type
_entity.pdbx_description
1 polymer ?
#
loop_
_entity_poly.entity_id
_entity_poly.type
_entity_poly.pdbx_seq_one_letter_code
_entity_poly.pdbx_strand_id
1 'polypeptide(L)'
;MVSPKGLVLAWAWALPWPAGALVDPVTANLQGLQELTAKDEFVTYYPDEPHYTSRYCAPLDAPENKKCTYHVKWAFEQIAKAKYIPPVSNSSNSSNTTNATYNASEVHAAKLWLKGVNANMKKYAKVDALNASIDDFQKLFWCAPPEGNLDRECFTPPCMCTHPPCHMCLVPERPRGCTNTSEDIRCKPPKKALDYNGLQWPLVKVEGPGPYHVLAIGDWGGMDTTLPPEPGRDPLMPWWGWGLPTPGPTPFPRTRWNKKHDFLMCNHAELLLCYKMWGAWGCKPECGYDKDIDSQAQLLVAKTMKQRAEQLRPKFILNVGDNFYWGGIEKDCGTPMDELSSTATHQFDQIFEGIYNGPGLDGIPWFSVLGNHDWGGRQFNNGWDQQIAYTWRSNRWVLPAAYYTVKVYFEEENFWADLYFVDSNNEDGKDMWLEPQHNICSEKFNPKGATCGAVGGPWDVNSCHQWFWDLWGRQQGWLAGLLETSTAQWQIAVTHFPCGTQKNYWMDMHNRLGLDLLITGHRHNQEFWWPDKMGGLTCFITGGGGGISSEMTPNPYWKRDWYGEAQYGFYDLLISKDKITITSIDWMLAVLQRPKPLSPKPSTPNRKPQTLNSKP
;
A
#
# COMPACT_ATOMS: atom_id res chain seq x y z
N MET A 1 -45.25 44.84 -1.36
CA MET A 1 -45.16 45.13 -2.81
C MET A 1 -44.22 46.32 -3.01
N VAL A 2 -43.20 46.09 -3.85
CA VAL A 2 -42.46 47.08 -4.67
C VAL A 2 -41.44 48.01 -3.97
N SER A 3 -40.15 47.73 -4.26
CA SER A 3 -39.01 48.66 -4.18
C SER A 3 -39.09 49.75 -5.26
N PRO A 4 -38.15 50.71 -5.27
CA PRO A 4 -37.38 50.85 -6.51
C PRO A 4 -35.87 51.04 -6.34
N LYS A 5 -35.16 50.42 -7.30
CA LYS A 5 -33.81 50.69 -7.84
C LYS A 5 -33.66 52.19 -8.14
N GLY A 6 -32.52 52.89 -8.09
CA GLY A 6 -31.09 52.58 -8.25
C GLY A 6 -30.50 53.74 -9.09
N LEU A 7 -29.24 54.16 -8.91
CA LEU A 7 -28.37 54.67 -9.99
C LEU A 7 -26.93 54.95 -9.50
N VAL A 8 -26.02 54.89 -10.47
CA VAL A 8 -24.55 54.82 -10.46
C VAL A 8 -23.92 56.20 -10.70
N LEU A 9 -22.70 56.47 -10.20
CA LEU A 9 -21.61 57.15 -10.95
C LEU A 9 -20.26 57.14 -10.19
N ALA A 10 -19.22 56.76 -10.94
CA ALA A 10 -17.79 56.65 -10.58
C ALA A 10 -17.07 58.02 -10.50
N TRP A 11 -15.83 58.08 -9.96
CA TRP A 11 -14.63 58.80 -10.51
C TRP A 11 -13.37 58.55 -9.63
N ALA A 12 -12.46 57.71 -10.15
CA ALA A 12 -10.99 57.81 -10.30
C ALA A 12 -10.05 58.74 -9.45
N TRP A 13 -9.06 58.07 -8.80
CA TRP A 13 -7.59 58.30 -8.65
C TRP A 13 -6.97 59.52 -7.91
N ALA A 14 -6.20 59.27 -6.83
CA ALA A 14 -4.70 59.34 -6.78
C ALA A 14 -4.13 59.39 -5.33
N LEU A 15 -3.04 58.63 -5.09
CA LEU A 15 -2.21 58.46 -3.87
C LEU A 15 -1.16 59.60 -3.69
N PRO A 16 -0.51 59.86 -2.51
CA PRO A 16 0.44 58.94 -1.83
C PRO A 16 0.56 58.95 -0.28
N TRP A 17 1.16 57.86 0.22
CA TRP A 17 1.66 57.49 1.56
C TRP A 17 2.75 58.45 2.14
N PRO A 18 3.06 58.49 3.48
CA PRO A 18 3.74 57.37 4.18
C PRO A 18 3.61 57.19 5.72
N ALA A 19 3.97 55.94 6.11
CA ALA A 19 4.78 55.47 7.25
C ALA A 19 4.24 55.49 8.70
N GLY A 20 4.25 54.30 9.34
CA GLY A 20 4.22 54.19 10.81
C GLY A 20 3.85 52.85 11.44
N ALA A 21 4.49 51.74 11.03
CA ALA A 21 4.80 50.52 11.80
C ALA A 21 3.75 49.87 12.74
N LEU A 22 3.19 48.73 12.31
CA LEU A 22 3.01 47.52 13.13
C LEU A 22 3.15 46.28 12.22
N VAL A 23 3.99 45.34 12.64
CA VAL A 23 4.41 44.14 11.88
C VAL A 23 3.48 42.98 12.25
N ASP A 24 2.83 42.37 11.25
CA ASP A 24 1.91 41.23 11.39
C ASP A 24 2.46 40.06 10.54
N PRO A 25 2.61 38.82 11.04
CA PRO A 25 3.27 37.76 10.29
C PRO A 25 2.27 36.87 9.53
N VAL A 26 2.54 36.73 8.24
CA VAL A 26 2.18 35.62 7.32
C VAL A 26 0.77 35.65 6.72
N THR A 27 0.59 36.51 5.72
CA THR A 27 -0.15 36.15 4.52
C THR A 27 0.64 35.08 3.75
N ALA A 28 0.13 33.84 3.72
CA ALA A 28 0.63 32.81 2.83
C ALA A 28 0.42 33.26 1.38
N ASN A 29 1.52 33.49 0.67
CA ASN A 29 1.50 33.91 -0.73
C ASN A 29 1.08 32.73 -1.61
N LEU A 30 -0.20 32.66 -1.95
CA LEU A 30 -0.81 31.65 -2.83
C LEU A 30 -0.43 31.83 -4.33
N GLN A 31 0.62 32.59 -4.66
CA GLN A 31 1.09 32.79 -6.05
C GLN A 31 2.20 31.82 -6.49
N GLY A 32 2.55 30.80 -5.69
CA GLY A 32 3.51 29.76 -6.06
C GLY A 32 2.98 28.62 -6.94
N LEU A 33 1.73 28.67 -7.41
CA LEU A 33 1.03 27.58 -8.11
C LEU A 33 0.92 27.75 -9.64
N GLN A 34 1.75 28.58 -10.26
CA GLN A 34 1.79 28.73 -11.72
C GLN A 34 3.17 28.31 -12.24
N GLU A 35 3.35 27.01 -12.45
CA GLU A 35 4.52 26.44 -13.12
C GLU A 35 4.58 26.89 -14.58
N LEU A 36 5.74 27.40 -14.96
CA LEU A 36 6.13 27.70 -16.33
C LEU A 36 6.11 26.41 -17.16
N THR A 37 5.32 26.46 -18.22
CA THR A 37 5.18 25.44 -19.25
C THR A 37 6.51 25.17 -19.97
N ALA A 38 7.21 24.11 -19.56
CA ALA A 38 8.16 23.43 -20.42
C ALA A 38 7.52 22.11 -20.89
N LYS A 39 7.57 21.88 -22.21
CA LYS A 39 7.07 20.67 -22.86
C LYS A 39 7.81 19.44 -22.31
N ASP A 40 7.10 18.57 -21.60
CA ASP A 40 7.56 17.20 -21.31
C ASP A 40 7.42 16.37 -22.59
N GLU A 41 8.51 16.19 -23.32
CA GLU A 41 8.62 15.17 -24.36
C GLU A 41 9.06 13.85 -23.71
N PHE A 42 8.10 12.95 -23.48
CA PHE A 42 8.37 11.56 -23.11
C PHE A 42 9.00 10.84 -24.31
N VAL A 43 10.32 10.67 -24.29
CA VAL A 43 11.06 9.90 -25.32
C VAL A 43 10.96 8.40 -25.00
N THR A 44 10.39 7.64 -25.93
CA THR A 44 10.37 6.17 -25.96
C THR A 44 11.68 5.64 -26.55
N TYR A 45 12.37 4.74 -25.83
CA TYR A 45 13.42 3.89 -26.42
C TYR A 45 13.57 2.58 -25.65
N TYR A 46 13.51 1.45 -26.38
CA TYR A 46 13.79 0.11 -25.89
C TYR A 46 15.16 -0.35 -26.40
N PRO A 47 15.99 -0.98 -25.56
CA PRO A 47 16.97 -1.94 -26.03
C PRO A 47 16.66 -3.34 -25.48
N ASP A 48 16.46 -4.28 -26.40
CA ASP A 48 16.55 -5.72 -26.15
C ASP A 48 17.93 -6.08 -25.57
N GLU A 49 18.04 -6.68 -24.38
CA GLU A 49 19.13 -7.61 -23.99
C GLU A 49 18.88 -8.38 -22.66
N PRO A 50 19.46 -9.60 -22.48
CA PRO A 50 18.88 -10.69 -21.68
C PRO A 50 19.58 -11.00 -20.33
N HIS A 51 20.06 -9.99 -19.59
CA HIS A 51 20.88 -10.22 -18.38
C HIS A 51 20.28 -9.68 -17.08
N TYR A 52 19.04 -10.03 -16.70
CA TYR A 52 18.42 -9.41 -15.51
C TYR A 52 17.58 -10.31 -14.58
N THR A 53 17.62 -11.64 -14.72
CA THR A 53 16.92 -12.57 -13.82
C THR A 53 17.75 -13.04 -12.61
N SER A 54 19.07 -12.87 -12.57
CA SER A 54 19.94 -13.64 -11.66
C SER A 54 20.06 -13.19 -10.19
N ARG A 55 19.23 -12.27 -9.66
CA ARG A 55 19.38 -11.76 -8.27
C ARG A 55 18.44 -12.34 -7.21
N TYR A 56 17.32 -12.96 -7.60
CA TYR A 56 16.33 -13.50 -6.66
C TYR A 56 16.00 -14.97 -6.89
N CYS A 57 16.58 -15.55 -7.94
CA CYS A 57 16.37 -16.91 -8.37
C CYS A 57 17.68 -17.46 -8.93
N ALA A 58 17.78 -18.77 -9.01
CA ALA A 58 18.89 -19.42 -9.69
C ALA A 58 18.37 -20.22 -10.89
N PRO A 59 19.13 -20.27 -12.00
CA PRO A 59 18.87 -21.23 -13.07
C PRO A 59 18.71 -22.66 -12.52
N LEU A 60 17.92 -23.51 -13.19
CA LEU A 60 17.71 -24.88 -12.73
C LEU A 60 19.00 -25.72 -12.69
N ASP A 61 19.98 -25.36 -13.53
CA ASP A 61 21.30 -25.98 -13.58
C ASP A 61 22.33 -25.34 -12.64
N ALA A 62 21.93 -24.38 -11.81
CA ALA A 62 22.80 -23.85 -10.77
C ALA A 62 23.05 -24.91 -9.67
N PRO A 63 24.23 -24.92 -9.01
CA PRO A 63 24.58 -25.92 -8.00
C PRO A 63 23.52 -26.10 -6.90
N GLU A 64 22.82 -25.03 -6.54
CA GLU A 64 21.77 -25.00 -5.51
C GLU A 64 20.47 -25.70 -5.95
N ASN A 65 20.19 -25.77 -7.26
CA ASN A 65 18.95 -26.31 -7.83
C ASN A 65 19.10 -27.71 -8.48
N LYS A 66 20.34 -28.16 -8.74
CA LYS A 66 20.61 -29.44 -9.42
C LYS A 66 20.03 -30.66 -8.69
N LYS A 67 20.09 -30.67 -7.36
CA LYS A 67 19.63 -31.81 -6.55
C LYS A 67 18.11 -32.00 -6.61
N CYS A 68 17.34 -30.91 -6.52
CA CYS A 68 15.88 -30.94 -6.56
C CYS A 68 15.37 -31.27 -7.97
N THR A 69 16.04 -30.74 -8.99
CA THR A 69 15.79 -31.03 -10.40
C THR A 69 15.98 -32.52 -10.74
N TYR A 70 16.92 -33.21 -10.10
CA TYR A 70 17.18 -34.64 -10.32
C TYR A 70 15.98 -35.52 -9.95
N HIS A 71 15.36 -35.30 -8.80
CA HIS A 71 14.23 -36.12 -8.32
C HIS A 71 12.97 -35.93 -9.17
N VAL A 72 12.71 -34.70 -9.63
CA VAL A 72 11.60 -34.39 -10.54
C VAL A 72 11.82 -35.06 -11.89
N LYS A 73 13.03 -34.92 -12.46
CA LYS A 73 13.39 -35.57 -13.72
C LYS A 73 13.26 -37.08 -13.63
N TRP A 74 13.75 -37.69 -12.55
CA TRP A 74 13.56 -39.12 -12.32
C TRP A 74 12.08 -39.51 -12.34
N ALA A 75 11.20 -38.81 -11.61
CA ALA A 75 9.78 -39.14 -11.56
C ALA A 75 9.11 -39.03 -12.94
N PHE A 76 9.40 -37.98 -13.71
CA PHE A 76 8.89 -37.83 -15.08
C PHE A 76 9.45 -38.87 -16.04
N GLU A 77 10.72 -39.21 -15.94
CA GLU A 77 11.36 -40.27 -16.73
C GLU A 77 10.68 -41.63 -16.48
N GLN A 78 10.37 -41.97 -15.24
CA GLN A 78 9.66 -43.21 -14.90
C GLN A 78 8.24 -43.25 -15.50
N ILE A 79 7.51 -42.12 -15.50
CA ILE A 79 6.20 -42.03 -16.13
C ILE A 79 6.29 -42.09 -17.66
N ALA A 80 7.29 -41.42 -18.26
CA ALA A 80 7.50 -41.42 -19.71
C ALA A 80 7.83 -42.84 -20.22
N LYS A 81 8.68 -43.59 -19.49
CA LYS A 81 8.98 -45.00 -19.77
C LYS A 81 7.73 -45.88 -19.77
N ALA A 82 6.73 -45.55 -18.95
CA ALA A 82 5.46 -46.28 -18.91
C ALA A 82 4.48 -45.91 -20.04
N LYS A 83 4.62 -44.73 -20.67
CA LYS A 83 3.76 -44.29 -21.80
C LYS A 83 4.22 -44.82 -23.16
N TYR A 84 5.49 -45.21 -23.30
CA TYR A 84 6.11 -45.57 -24.59
C TYR A 84 6.14 -47.08 -24.90
N ILE A 85 5.41 -47.91 -24.16
CA ILE A 85 5.43 -49.37 -24.36
C ILE A 85 4.03 -49.84 -24.82
N PRO A 86 3.90 -50.40 -26.05
CA PRO A 86 2.67 -51.06 -26.46
C PRO A 86 2.43 -52.31 -25.60
N PRO A 87 1.17 -52.73 -25.38
CA PRO A 87 0.87 -53.91 -24.58
C PRO A 87 1.59 -55.13 -25.17
N VAL A 88 2.31 -55.87 -24.32
CA VAL A 88 2.97 -57.12 -24.71
C VAL A 88 1.88 -58.10 -25.16
N SER A 89 1.76 -58.31 -26.47
CA SER A 89 1.02 -59.45 -27.00
C SER A 89 1.92 -60.68 -26.91
N ASN A 90 1.39 -61.75 -26.33
CA ASN A 90 2.02 -63.06 -26.33
C ASN A 90 2.31 -63.50 -27.77
N SER A 91 3.56 -63.43 -28.21
CA SER A 91 4.06 -64.38 -29.20
C SER A 91 5.54 -64.65 -29.00
N SER A 92 5.84 -65.95 -28.98
CA SER A 92 7.14 -66.55 -28.84
C SER A 92 8.00 -66.31 -30.09
N ASN A 93 9.11 -65.59 -29.96
CA ASN A 93 10.38 -65.93 -30.63
C ASN A 93 11.54 -65.05 -30.16
N SER A 94 12.70 -65.69 -29.99
CA SER A 94 13.94 -65.10 -29.50
C SER A 94 14.66 -64.24 -30.55
N SER A 95 15.27 -63.13 -30.13
CA SER A 95 16.73 -62.95 -30.11
C SER A 95 17.10 -61.47 -29.88
N ASN A 96 18.01 -61.26 -28.91
CA ASN A 96 18.82 -60.06 -28.65
C ASN A 96 18.28 -58.69 -29.13
N THR A 97 17.52 -58.04 -28.26
CA THR A 97 17.68 -56.60 -28.02
C THR A 97 17.74 -56.39 -26.51
N THR A 98 18.64 -55.51 -26.08
CA THR A 98 18.97 -55.20 -24.69
C THR A 98 17.71 -54.98 -23.84
N ASN A 99 17.51 -55.86 -22.85
CA ASN A 99 16.51 -55.73 -21.80
C ASN A 99 16.70 -54.38 -21.07
N ALA A 100 15.90 -53.37 -21.43
CA ALA A 100 15.53 -52.36 -20.48
C ALA A 100 14.53 -53.02 -19.51
N THR A 101 15.03 -53.67 -18.47
CA THR A 101 14.19 -54.19 -17.38
C THR A 101 13.45 -53.02 -16.74
N TYR A 102 12.18 -52.87 -17.09
CA TYR A 102 11.27 -51.90 -16.48
C TYR A 102 10.89 -52.38 -15.09
N ASN A 103 11.15 -51.54 -14.08
CA ASN A 103 10.77 -51.83 -12.71
C ASN A 103 9.36 -51.27 -12.42
N ALA A 104 8.33 -52.12 -12.49
CA ALA A 104 6.95 -51.72 -12.27
C ALA A 104 6.71 -51.06 -10.89
N SER A 105 7.52 -51.39 -9.88
CA SER A 105 7.44 -50.76 -8.56
C SER A 105 7.91 -49.31 -8.57
N GLU A 106 8.91 -48.97 -9.39
CA GLU A 106 9.43 -47.59 -9.50
C GLU A 106 8.42 -46.65 -10.16
N VAL A 107 7.70 -47.11 -11.18
CA VAL A 107 6.62 -46.32 -11.79
C VAL A 107 5.44 -46.15 -10.87
N HIS A 108 5.09 -47.18 -10.11
CA HIS A 108 4.04 -47.08 -9.09
C HIS A 108 4.43 -46.05 -8.01
N ALA A 109 5.67 -46.10 -7.54
CA ALA A 109 6.21 -45.13 -6.58
C ALA A 109 6.20 -43.70 -7.14
N ALA A 110 6.64 -43.49 -8.39
CA ALA A 110 6.63 -42.19 -9.04
C ALA A 110 5.20 -41.61 -9.18
N LYS A 111 4.21 -42.44 -9.54
CA LYS A 111 2.80 -42.02 -9.64
C LYS A 111 2.21 -41.64 -8.28
N LEU A 112 2.52 -42.39 -7.22
CA LEU A 112 2.07 -42.07 -5.87
C LEU A 112 2.69 -40.76 -5.37
N TRP A 113 4.00 -40.58 -5.59
CA TRP A 113 4.71 -39.36 -5.23
C TRP A 113 4.13 -38.13 -5.95
N LEU A 114 3.94 -38.19 -7.27
CA LEU A 114 3.34 -37.09 -8.05
C LEU A 114 1.89 -36.76 -7.62
N LYS A 115 1.13 -37.76 -7.19
CA LYS A 115 -0.21 -37.54 -6.62
C LYS A 115 -0.14 -36.83 -5.27
N GLY A 116 0.82 -37.21 -4.42
CA GLY A 116 1.03 -36.60 -3.09
C GLY A 116 1.41 -35.12 -3.16
N VAL A 117 2.19 -34.71 -4.16
CA VAL A 117 2.61 -33.31 -4.34
C VAL A 117 1.59 -32.44 -5.09
N ASN A 118 0.55 -33.02 -5.70
CA ASN A 118 -0.39 -32.29 -6.57
C ASN A 118 -1.15 -31.17 -5.84
N ALA A 119 -1.51 -31.37 -4.57
CA ALA A 119 -2.21 -30.35 -3.79
C ALA A 119 -1.36 -29.10 -3.58
N ASN A 120 -0.09 -29.28 -3.19
CA ASN A 120 0.84 -28.18 -3.01
C ASN A 120 1.25 -27.56 -4.35
N MET A 121 1.38 -28.37 -5.41
CA MET A 121 1.66 -27.87 -6.75
C MET A 121 0.55 -26.91 -7.23
N LYS A 122 -0.72 -27.30 -7.08
CA LYS A 122 -1.86 -26.41 -7.35
C LYS A 122 -1.86 -25.17 -6.48
N LYS A 123 -1.44 -25.32 -5.22
CA LYS A 123 -1.40 -24.21 -4.26
C LYS A 123 -0.37 -23.15 -4.65
N TYR A 124 0.88 -23.55 -4.91
CA TYR A 124 2.02 -22.63 -5.09
C TYR A 124 2.36 -22.32 -6.56
N ALA A 125 2.19 -23.27 -7.49
CA ALA A 125 2.54 -23.10 -8.90
C ALA A 125 1.32 -23.03 -9.83
N LYS A 126 0.10 -23.15 -9.29
CA LYS A 126 -1.18 -23.05 -10.02
C LYS A 126 -1.32 -24.01 -11.21
N VAL A 127 -0.59 -25.14 -11.19
CA VAL A 127 -0.65 -26.21 -12.20
C VAL A 127 -0.94 -27.56 -11.55
N ASP A 128 -1.50 -28.50 -12.31
CA ASP A 128 -1.48 -29.91 -11.94
C ASP A 128 -0.05 -30.46 -12.07
N ALA A 129 0.40 -31.28 -11.12
CA ALA A 129 1.75 -31.85 -11.10
C ALA A 129 2.11 -32.64 -12.36
N LEU A 130 1.12 -33.21 -13.07
CA LEU A 130 1.35 -33.92 -14.34
C LEU A 130 1.58 -32.99 -15.55
N ASN A 131 1.17 -31.73 -15.43
CA ASN A 131 1.30 -30.69 -16.45
C ASN A 131 2.34 -29.61 -16.06
N ALA A 132 2.94 -29.76 -14.87
CA ALA A 132 3.87 -28.81 -14.29
C ALA A 132 5.26 -28.91 -14.95
N SER A 133 5.87 -27.77 -15.21
CA SER A 133 7.26 -27.66 -15.65
C SER A 133 8.22 -27.99 -14.49
N ILE A 134 9.49 -28.26 -14.81
CA ILE A 134 10.52 -28.49 -13.78
C ILE A 134 10.66 -27.25 -12.87
N ASP A 135 10.54 -26.06 -13.46
CA ASP A 135 10.48 -24.80 -12.73
C ASP A 135 9.31 -24.74 -11.74
N ASP A 136 8.12 -25.22 -12.08
CA ASP A 136 6.99 -25.26 -11.13
C ASP A 136 7.28 -26.17 -9.93
N PHE A 137 8.01 -27.27 -10.14
CA PHE A 137 8.48 -28.12 -9.05
C PHE A 137 9.54 -27.44 -8.20
N GLN A 138 10.48 -26.73 -8.81
CA GLN A 138 11.47 -25.96 -8.05
C GLN A 138 10.80 -24.88 -7.19
N LYS A 139 9.78 -24.19 -7.73
CA LYS A 139 8.93 -23.26 -6.98
C LYS A 139 8.20 -23.97 -5.84
N LEU A 140 7.59 -25.13 -6.11
CA LEU A 140 6.94 -25.92 -5.07
C LEU A 140 7.91 -26.29 -3.94
N PHE A 141 9.11 -26.79 -4.24
CA PHE A 141 10.05 -27.21 -3.20
C PHE A 141 10.62 -26.04 -2.40
N TRP A 142 10.80 -24.89 -3.06
CA TRP A 142 11.13 -23.63 -2.39
C TRP A 142 10.03 -23.24 -1.38
N CYS A 143 8.76 -23.43 -1.75
CA CYS A 143 7.61 -22.97 -0.96
C CYS A 143 7.05 -23.96 0.07
N ALA A 144 7.13 -25.26 -0.21
CA ALA A 144 6.60 -26.34 0.60
C ALA A 144 7.21 -27.69 0.18
N PRO A 145 8.42 -28.02 0.64
CA PRO A 145 9.06 -29.29 0.32
C PRO A 145 8.22 -30.46 0.87
N PRO A 146 7.96 -31.53 0.07
CA PRO A 146 7.16 -32.67 0.51
C PRO A 146 7.92 -33.55 1.51
N GLU A 147 7.19 -34.28 2.35
CA GLU A 147 7.78 -35.16 3.37
C GLU A 147 8.50 -36.37 2.74
N GLY A 148 9.70 -36.68 3.26
CA GLY A 148 10.54 -37.82 2.86
C GLY A 148 11.69 -37.48 1.91
N ASN A 149 12.89 -38.02 2.18
CA ASN A 149 14.17 -38.09 1.43
C ASN A 149 14.58 -36.96 0.45
N LEU A 150 13.91 -35.82 0.50
CA LEU A 150 14.36 -34.54 -0.01
C LEU A 150 14.66 -33.73 1.25
N ASP A 151 15.86 -33.91 1.80
CA ASP A 151 16.36 -33.01 2.83
C ASP A 151 16.27 -31.57 2.31
N ARG A 152 16.13 -30.58 3.23
CA ARG A 152 15.87 -29.15 3.01
C ARG A 152 16.93 -28.42 2.14
N GLU A 153 17.20 -28.89 0.94
CA GLU A 153 18.36 -28.52 0.12
C GLU A 153 18.01 -27.62 -1.09
N CYS A 154 16.73 -27.31 -1.32
CA CYS A 154 16.30 -26.39 -2.39
C CYS A 154 16.30 -24.94 -1.87
N PHE A 155 17.45 -24.26 -1.90
CA PHE A 155 17.65 -22.95 -1.26
C PHE A 155 17.32 -21.73 -2.12
N THR A 156 16.97 -21.91 -3.40
CA THR A 156 16.66 -20.79 -4.29
C THR A 156 15.48 -21.10 -5.19
N PRO A 157 14.58 -20.12 -5.43
CA PRO A 157 13.51 -20.30 -6.39
C PRO A 157 14.03 -20.31 -7.83
N PRO A 158 13.23 -20.85 -8.77
CA PRO A 158 13.58 -20.88 -10.18
C PRO A 158 13.37 -19.50 -10.81
N CYS A 159 14.12 -19.23 -11.88
CA CYS A 159 13.98 -17.97 -12.61
C CYS A 159 12.81 -17.94 -13.58
N MET A 160 12.31 -19.11 -13.96
CA MET A 160 11.10 -19.27 -14.75
C MET A 160 10.10 -20.10 -13.94
N CYS A 161 8.83 -20.12 -14.36
CA CYS A 161 7.78 -21.03 -13.90
C CYS A 161 6.54 -20.77 -14.76
N THR A 162 5.62 -21.73 -14.80
CA THR A 162 4.40 -21.61 -15.62
C THR A 162 3.50 -20.48 -15.12
N HIS A 163 3.53 -20.21 -13.81
CA HIS A 163 2.78 -19.11 -13.19
C HIS A 163 3.70 -18.23 -12.32
N PRO A 164 4.29 -17.17 -12.89
CA PRO A 164 5.09 -16.20 -12.14
C PRO A 164 4.23 -15.40 -11.14
N PRO A 165 4.84 -14.80 -10.10
CA PRO A 165 6.28 -14.75 -9.85
C PRO A 165 6.83 -16.01 -9.19
N CYS A 166 8.00 -16.45 -9.61
CA CYS A 166 8.52 -17.79 -9.31
C CYS A 166 9.21 -17.90 -7.94
N HIS A 167 9.57 -16.76 -7.36
CA HIS A 167 10.26 -16.65 -6.08
C HIS A 167 9.34 -16.55 -4.86
N MET A 168 8.02 -16.69 -5.05
CA MET A 168 7.07 -16.11 -4.08
C MET A 168 6.51 -16.95 -2.95
N CYS A 169 5.96 -18.15 -3.07
CA CYS A 169 5.41 -18.91 -1.92
C CYS A 169 4.23 -18.35 -1.10
N LEU A 170 3.93 -17.05 -1.15
CA LEU A 170 2.81 -16.49 -0.43
C LEU A 170 1.51 -16.87 -1.13
N VAL A 171 0.71 -17.68 -0.43
CA VAL A 171 -0.72 -17.77 -0.69
C VAL A 171 -1.34 -16.85 0.33
N PRO A 172 -1.90 -15.70 -0.07
CA PRO A 172 -2.74 -14.92 0.80
C PRO A 172 -3.78 -15.88 1.41
N GLU A 173 -3.65 -16.19 2.71
CA GLU A 173 -4.62 -17.04 3.38
C GLU A 173 -5.92 -16.24 3.40
N ARG A 174 -7.04 -16.86 3.01
CA ARG A 174 -8.36 -16.27 3.21
C ARG A 174 -8.50 -15.82 4.67
N PRO A 175 -9.30 -14.78 4.96
CA PRO A 175 -9.59 -14.37 6.32
C PRO A 175 -9.91 -15.59 7.21
N ARG A 176 -9.15 -15.75 8.30
CA ARG A 176 -9.23 -16.95 9.14
C ARG A 176 -10.61 -17.08 9.77
N GLY A 177 -11.14 -18.30 9.82
CA GLY A 177 -12.41 -18.62 10.49
C GLY A 177 -13.66 -18.45 9.62
N CYS A 178 -13.51 -18.25 8.31
CA CYS A 178 -14.64 -18.18 7.38
C CYS A 178 -15.02 -19.55 6.80
N THR A 179 -16.31 -19.86 6.79
CA THR A 179 -16.91 -21.01 6.10
C THR A 179 -17.72 -20.53 4.89
N ASN A 180 -18.10 -21.45 3.99
CA ASN A 180 -18.93 -21.13 2.83
C ASN A 180 -20.32 -20.56 3.19
N THR A 181 -20.76 -20.71 4.44
CA THR A 181 -22.03 -20.20 4.97
C THR A 181 -21.87 -18.93 5.81
N SER A 182 -20.65 -18.40 5.94
CA SER A 182 -20.39 -17.20 6.75
C SER A 182 -20.90 -15.96 6.03
N GLU A 183 -21.82 -15.23 6.64
CA GLU A 183 -22.38 -13.96 6.12
C GLU A 183 -21.65 -12.71 6.62
N ASP A 184 -20.62 -12.90 7.46
CA ASP A 184 -19.79 -11.82 7.99
C ASP A 184 -19.03 -11.11 6.86
N ILE A 185 -18.93 -9.78 6.91
CA ILE A 185 -18.28 -8.96 5.88
C ILE A 185 -16.80 -9.31 5.68
N ARG A 186 -16.14 -9.92 6.68
CA ARG A 186 -14.76 -10.44 6.50
C ARG A 186 -14.69 -11.70 5.63
N CYS A 187 -15.81 -12.39 5.43
CA CYS A 187 -15.85 -13.70 4.77
C CYS A 187 -16.35 -13.63 3.33
N LYS A 188 -17.01 -12.55 2.93
CA LYS A 188 -17.55 -12.38 1.59
C LYS A 188 -17.18 -11.01 1.02
N PRO A 189 -16.60 -10.94 -0.18
CA PRO A 189 -16.45 -9.68 -0.88
C PRO A 189 -17.83 -9.07 -1.22
N PRO A 190 -17.94 -7.73 -1.27
CA PRO A 190 -19.15 -7.07 -1.72
C PRO A 190 -19.39 -7.31 -3.22
N LYS A 191 -20.57 -6.96 -3.74
CA LYS A 191 -20.83 -7.07 -5.19
C LYS A 191 -20.08 -6.00 -5.98
N LYS A 192 -20.06 -4.78 -5.46
CA LYS A 192 -19.27 -3.64 -5.94
C LYS A 192 -18.32 -3.18 -4.86
N ALA A 193 -17.20 -2.59 -5.26
CA ALA A 193 -16.14 -2.16 -4.35
C ALA A 193 -16.62 -1.26 -3.21
N LEU A 194 -17.68 -0.49 -3.43
CA LEU A 194 -18.17 0.50 -2.47
C LEU A 194 -19.44 0.09 -1.72
N ASP A 195 -19.96 -1.13 -1.88
CA ASP A 195 -21.21 -1.55 -1.20
C ASP A 195 -21.06 -1.66 0.32
N TYR A 196 -19.82 -1.76 0.84
CA TYR A 196 -19.53 -1.82 2.27
C TYR A 196 -19.16 -0.46 2.89
N ASN A 197 -19.28 0.63 2.13
CA ASN A 197 -19.05 1.98 2.64
C ASN A 197 -19.87 2.27 3.90
N GLY A 198 -19.18 2.72 4.95
CA GLY A 198 -19.76 3.09 6.24
C GLY A 198 -20.09 1.92 7.17
N LEU A 199 -19.82 0.67 6.77
CA LEU A 199 -20.00 -0.49 7.62
C LEU A 199 -18.88 -0.64 8.66
N GLN A 200 -19.18 -1.39 9.71
CA GLN A 200 -18.22 -1.75 10.75
C GLN A 200 -17.54 -3.08 10.42
N TRP A 201 -16.21 -3.11 10.39
CA TRP A 201 -15.40 -4.33 10.35
C TRP A 201 -15.59 -5.16 11.62
N PRO A 202 -15.47 -6.50 11.56
CA PRO A 202 -15.61 -7.33 12.74
C PRO A 202 -14.74 -6.88 13.90
N LEU A 203 -15.29 -7.03 15.12
CA LEU A 203 -14.62 -6.66 16.36
C LEU A 203 -13.22 -7.27 16.43
N VAL A 204 -12.24 -6.42 16.67
CA VAL A 204 -10.86 -6.83 16.95
C VAL A 204 -10.70 -6.95 18.45
N LYS A 205 -10.33 -8.14 18.92
CA LYS A 205 -9.95 -8.36 20.32
C LYS A 205 -8.44 -8.39 20.43
N VAL A 206 -7.91 -7.60 21.35
CA VAL A 206 -6.50 -7.55 21.68
C VAL A 206 -6.30 -8.22 23.02
N GLU A 207 -5.62 -9.36 22.98
CA GLU A 207 -5.24 -10.16 24.14
C GLU A 207 -3.82 -9.81 24.64
N GLY A 208 -3.57 -10.16 25.89
CA GLY A 208 -2.32 -9.99 26.60
C GLY A 208 -2.23 -8.67 27.39
N PRO A 209 -1.28 -8.59 28.34
CA PRO A 209 -1.08 -7.37 29.11
C PRO A 209 -0.56 -6.24 28.22
N GLY A 210 -1.06 -5.03 28.47
CA GLY A 210 -0.55 -3.80 27.87
C GLY A 210 0.70 -3.25 28.59
N PRO A 211 1.17 -2.06 28.20
CA PRO A 211 0.60 -1.21 27.14
C PRO A 211 0.85 -1.79 25.73
N TYR A 212 0.00 -1.39 24.78
CA TYR A 212 -0.12 -2.03 23.46
C TYR A 212 0.54 -1.20 22.36
N HIS A 213 1.39 -1.83 21.55
CA HIS A 213 2.02 -1.19 20.40
C HIS A 213 1.13 -1.23 19.15
N VAL A 214 1.01 -0.10 18.47
CA VAL A 214 0.33 0.08 17.19
C VAL A 214 1.26 0.90 16.29
N LEU A 215 1.53 0.45 15.08
CA LEU A 215 2.36 1.23 14.15
C LEU A 215 1.47 2.01 13.17
N ALA A 216 1.92 3.19 12.73
CA ALA A 216 1.24 4.00 11.72
C ALA A 216 2.18 4.40 10.59
N ILE A 217 1.77 4.19 9.34
CA ILE A 217 2.58 4.40 8.12
C ILE A 217 1.69 4.89 6.97
N GLY A 218 2.26 5.67 6.05
CA GLY A 218 1.62 6.15 4.82
C GLY A 218 2.65 6.34 3.73
N ASP A 219 2.19 6.52 2.48
CA ASP A 219 3.04 6.97 1.37
C ASP A 219 4.23 6.01 1.16
N TRP A 220 3.96 4.71 1.27
CA TRP A 220 4.99 3.69 1.48
C TRP A 220 5.25 2.79 0.29
N GLY A 221 4.28 2.56 -0.59
CA GLY A 221 4.46 1.58 -1.65
C GLY A 221 5.07 2.18 -2.90
N GLY A 222 6.35 1.95 -3.11
CA GLY A 222 7.07 2.42 -4.28
C GLY A 222 6.52 1.85 -5.58
N MET A 223 7.01 2.40 -6.69
CA MET A 223 6.67 1.94 -8.02
C MET A 223 7.30 0.56 -8.30
N ASP A 224 6.51 -0.34 -8.88
CA ASP A 224 6.97 -1.66 -9.29
C ASP A 224 7.73 -1.61 -10.62
N THR A 225 9.04 -1.83 -10.56
CA THR A 225 9.91 -1.81 -11.75
C THR A 225 9.93 -3.13 -12.52
N THR A 226 9.24 -4.15 -12.02
CA THR A 226 9.24 -5.51 -12.57
C THR A 226 7.95 -5.85 -13.31
N LEU A 227 6.91 -5.03 -13.13
CA LEU A 227 5.62 -5.20 -13.78
C LEU A 227 5.70 -4.71 -15.23
N PRO A 228 5.44 -5.57 -16.23
CA PRO A 228 5.27 -5.11 -17.61
C PRO A 228 3.95 -4.30 -17.72
N PRO A 229 3.92 -3.22 -18.51
CA PRO A 229 2.70 -2.44 -18.70
C PRO A 229 1.60 -3.29 -19.34
N GLU A 230 0.35 -3.08 -18.95
CA GLU A 230 -0.79 -3.74 -19.61
C GLU A 230 -0.90 -3.31 -21.08
N PRO A 231 -1.22 -4.24 -22.01
CA PRO A 231 -1.35 -3.90 -23.43
C PRO A 231 -2.33 -2.74 -23.68
N GLY A 232 -1.88 -1.70 -24.37
CA GLY A 232 -2.72 -0.55 -24.73
C GLY A 232 -2.81 0.56 -23.67
N ARG A 233 -2.09 0.42 -22.56
CA ARG A 233 -1.87 1.49 -21.59
C ARG A 233 -0.46 2.06 -21.78
N ASP A 234 -0.34 3.38 -21.76
CA ASP A 234 0.98 4.01 -21.70
C ASP A 234 1.65 3.53 -20.42
N PRO A 235 2.92 3.06 -20.47
CA PRO A 235 3.65 2.77 -19.25
C PRO A 235 3.68 4.07 -18.44
N LEU A 236 2.98 4.05 -17.31
CA LEU A 236 3.04 5.14 -16.33
C LEU A 236 4.47 5.32 -15.80
N MET A 237 5.36 4.36 -16.07
CA MET A 237 6.75 4.30 -15.67
C MET A 237 7.69 4.76 -16.80
N PRO A 238 8.50 5.81 -16.63
CA PRO A 238 9.76 5.86 -17.36
C PRO A 238 10.59 4.68 -16.88
N TRP A 239 10.85 3.71 -17.77
CA TRP A 239 11.96 2.77 -17.59
C TRP A 239 13.19 3.63 -17.27
N TRP A 240 13.79 3.47 -16.09
CA TRP A 240 14.77 4.42 -15.55
C TRP A 240 16.11 4.47 -16.28
N GLY A 241 16.20 3.86 -17.47
CA GLY A 241 17.44 3.75 -18.21
C GLY A 241 18.51 3.00 -17.41
N TRP A 242 19.74 3.07 -17.91
CA TRP A 242 20.91 2.43 -17.32
C TRP A 242 21.11 2.88 -15.86
N GLY A 243 20.75 2.04 -14.90
CA GLY A 243 21.31 2.17 -13.57
C GLY A 243 20.51 1.70 -12.37
N LEU A 244 19.17 1.57 -12.38
CA LEU A 244 18.49 1.18 -11.13
C LEU A 244 19.06 -0.14 -10.57
N PRO A 245 19.42 -0.19 -9.28
CA PRO A 245 20.32 -1.22 -8.80
C PRO A 245 19.64 -2.57 -8.61
N THR A 246 18.30 -2.63 -8.57
CA THR A 246 17.58 -3.82 -8.13
C THR A 246 16.12 -3.82 -8.61
N PRO A 247 15.62 -4.96 -9.12
CA PRO A 247 14.19 -5.27 -9.16
C PRO A 247 13.52 -5.02 -7.79
N GLY A 248 12.32 -4.46 -7.79
CA GLY A 248 11.54 -4.18 -6.57
C GLY A 248 11.01 -2.74 -6.50
N PRO A 249 10.56 -2.30 -5.32
CA PRO A 249 9.97 -0.98 -5.15
C PRO A 249 11.00 0.13 -5.38
N THR A 250 10.68 1.07 -6.27
CA THR A 250 11.46 2.30 -6.47
C THR A 250 10.65 3.50 -6.02
N PRO A 251 11.20 4.43 -5.24
CA PRO A 251 10.47 5.62 -4.82
C PRO A 251 10.10 6.50 -6.01
N PHE A 252 8.87 7.03 -6.04
CA PHE A 252 8.44 8.03 -7.00
C PHE A 252 9.16 9.37 -6.74
N PRO A 253 9.96 9.92 -7.68
CA PRO A 253 10.64 11.19 -7.42
C PRO A 253 9.68 12.36 -7.51
N ARG A 254 9.69 13.23 -6.51
CA ARG A 254 8.79 14.38 -6.40
C ARG A 254 9.55 15.65 -6.02
N THR A 255 8.89 16.79 -6.10
CA THR A 255 9.47 18.10 -5.78
C THR A 255 10.09 18.10 -4.38
N ARG A 256 11.25 18.74 -4.25
CA ARG A 256 12.00 18.89 -3.00
C ARG A 256 12.12 20.36 -2.62
N TRP A 257 11.84 20.63 -1.36
CA TRP A 257 11.80 21.94 -0.75
C TRP A 257 12.85 22.06 0.34
N ASN A 258 13.16 23.30 0.68
CA ASN A 258 13.94 23.57 1.88
C ASN A 258 13.09 23.34 3.14
N LYS A 259 13.76 23.39 4.30
CA LYS A 259 13.11 23.20 5.60
C LYS A 259 11.91 24.09 5.86
N LYS A 260 11.87 25.32 5.36
CA LYS A 260 10.74 26.23 5.63
C LYS A 260 9.58 26.06 4.65
N HIS A 261 9.75 25.21 3.63
CA HIS A 261 8.83 25.12 2.48
C HIS A 261 8.56 26.49 1.84
N ASP A 262 9.57 27.37 1.84
CA ASP A 262 9.53 28.69 1.21
C ASP A 262 10.46 28.80 -0.02
N PHE A 263 11.25 27.75 -0.28
CA PHE A 263 12.14 27.66 -1.43
C PHE A 263 12.11 26.26 -2.04
N LEU A 264 11.77 26.18 -3.32
CA LEU A 264 11.83 24.96 -4.12
C LEU A 264 13.29 24.68 -4.47
N MET A 265 13.85 23.61 -3.91
CA MET A 265 15.23 23.20 -4.14
C MET A 265 15.39 22.42 -5.44
N CYS A 266 14.41 21.56 -5.76
CA CYS A 266 14.46 20.69 -6.93
C CYS A 266 13.03 20.39 -7.38
N ASN A 267 12.70 20.68 -8.64
CA ASN A 267 11.39 20.31 -9.16
C ASN A 267 11.32 18.81 -9.51
N HIS A 268 10.15 18.32 -9.89
CA HIS A 268 9.94 16.91 -10.25
C HIS A 268 10.91 16.44 -11.36
N ALA A 269 11.06 17.21 -12.45
CA ALA A 269 11.91 16.84 -13.58
C ALA A 269 13.41 16.82 -13.21
N GLU A 270 13.84 17.76 -12.36
CA GLU A 270 15.21 17.82 -11.86
C GLU A 270 15.54 16.65 -10.93
N LEU A 271 14.63 16.32 -10.00
CA LEU A 271 14.85 15.18 -9.10
C LEU A 271 14.74 13.86 -9.86
N LEU A 272 13.81 13.77 -10.82
CA LEU A 272 13.72 12.66 -11.76
C LEU A 272 15.05 12.41 -12.48
N LEU A 273 15.73 13.48 -12.92
CA LEU A 273 17.05 13.38 -13.53
C LEU A 273 18.09 12.86 -12.53
N CYS A 274 18.05 13.29 -11.27
CA CYS A 274 18.92 12.74 -10.23
C CYS A 274 18.77 11.23 -10.05
N TYR A 275 17.54 10.72 -10.02
CA TYR A 275 17.27 9.28 -9.96
C TYR A 275 17.79 8.55 -11.20
N LYS A 276 17.52 9.08 -12.41
CA LYS A 276 18.00 8.50 -13.68
C LYS A 276 19.52 8.45 -13.77
N MET A 277 20.18 9.50 -13.26
CA MET A 277 21.63 9.66 -13.34
C MET A 277 22.35 9.19 -12.08
N TRP A 278 21.67 8.59 -11.11
CA TRP A 278 22.29 8.07 -9.89
C TRP A 278 23.04 9.11 -9.06
N GLY A 279 22.53 10.35 -9.04
CA GLY A 279 23.21 11.47 -8.42
C GLY A 279 24.49 11.91 -9.14
N ALA A 280 24.79 11.35 -10.31
CA ALA A 280 25.94 11.72 -11.15
C ALA A 280 25.58 12.88 -12.08
N TRP A 281 26.15 12.89 -13.30
CA TRP A 281 26.08 14.03 -14.21
C TRP A 281 24.64 14.48 -14.49
N GLY A 282 24.37 15.77 -14.28
CA GLY A 282 23.03 16.37 -14.45
C GLY A 282 22.20 16.46 -13.17
N CYS A 283 22.55 15.72 -12.10
CA CYS A 283 21.93 15.92 -10.80
C CYS A 283 22.49 17.17 -10.11
N LYS A 284 21.63 18.13 -9.81
CA LYS A 284 22.04 19.36 -9.10
C LYS A 284 22.35 19.03 -7.63
N PRO A 285 23.49 19.46 -7.07
CA PRO A 285 23.80 19.26 -5.65
C PRO A 285 22.70 19.78 -4.71
N GLU A 286 22.02 20.86 -5.10
CA GLU A 286 20.92 21.47 -4.37
C GLU A 286 19.69 20.56 -4.28
N CYS A 287 19.56 19.56 -5.15
CA CYS A 287 18.51 18.55 -5.03
C CYS A 287 18.72 17.65 -3.81
N GLY A 288 19.90 17.68 -3.17
CA GLY A 288 20.17 16.88 -1.96
C GLY A 288 19.86 15.40 -2.17
N TYR A 289 19.99 14.90 -3.40
CA TYR A 289 19.71 13.51 -3.72
C TYR A 289 20.75 12.63 -3.04
N ASP A 290 20.30 11.74 -2.18
CA ASP A 290 21.17 10.75 -1.55
C ASP A 290 20.92 9.39 -2.19
N LYS A 291 21.84 8.96 -3.05
CA LYS A 291 21.70 7.69 -3.78
C LYS A 291 21.50 6.47 -2.87
N ASP A 292 22.04 6.49 -1.64
CA ASP A 292 22.00 5.33 -0.75
C ASP A 292 20.71 5.32 0.08
N ILE A 293 19.94 6.41 0.07
CA ILE A 293 18.67 6.54 0.78
C ILE A 293 17.51 6.68 -0.19
N ASP A 294 17.55 7.69 -1.07
CA ASP A 294 16.47 8.02 -2.01
C ASP A 294 16.18 6.90 -3.01
N SER A 295 17.15 6.03 -3.33
CA SER A 295 16.93 4.90 -4.26
C SER A 295 16.22 3.70 -3.62
N GLN A 296 16.16 3.62 -2.29
CA GLN A 296 15.70 2.44 -1.55
C GLN A 296 14.92 2.79 -0.28
N ALA A 297 14.28 3.96 -0.25
CA ALA A 297 13.63 4.51 0.95
C ALA A 297 12.63 3.54 1.58
N GLN A 298 11.72 2.95 0.79
CA GLN A 298 10.77 1.95 1.28
C GLN A 298 11.48 0.75 1.94
N LEU A 299 12.54 0.23 1.33
CA LEU A 299 13.29 -0.92 1.87
C LEU A 299 13.94 -0.59 3.21
N LEU A 300 14.47 0.63 3.35
CA LEU A 300 15.08 1.12 4.59
C LEU A 300 14.03 1.28 5.70
N VAL A 301 12.87 1.86 5.39
CA VAL A 301 11.74 1.99 6.33
C VAL A 301 11.24 0.60 6.75
N ALA A 302 11.02 -0.31 5.80
CA ALA A 302 10.54 -1.66 6.06
C ALA A 302 11.52 -2.46 6.94
N LYS A 303 12.83 -2.36 6.69
CA LYS A 303 13.87 -2.99 7.52
C LYS A 303 13.74 -2.58 8.99
N THR A 304 13.59 -1.29 9.23
CA THR A 304 13.44 -0.72 10.58
C THR A 304 12.10 -1.11 11.21
N MET A 305 11.03 -1.13 10.43
CA MET A 305 9.71 -1.58 10.86
C MET A 305 9.74 -3.05 11.31
N LYS A 306 10.42 -3.94 10.56
CA LYS A 306 10.63 -5.35 10.94
C LYS A 306 11.38 -5.49 12.25
N GLN A 307 12.50 -4.79 12.40
CA GLN A 307 13.30 -4.82 13.63
C GLN A 307 12.47 -4.39 14.85
N ARG A 308 11.66 -3.34 14.70
CA ARG A 308 10.79 -2.86 15.76
C ARG A 308 9.65 -3.82 16.05
N ALA A 309 9.03 -4.40 15.02
CA ALA A 309 7.92 -5.32 15.17
C ALA A 309 8.32 -6.65 15.83
N GLU A 310 9.51 -7.16 15.53
CA GLU A 310 10.08 -8.36 16.18
C GLU A 310 10.19 -8.16 17.69
N GLN A 311 10.63 -6.98 18.12
CA GLN A 311 10.83 -6.65 19.53
C GLN A 311 9.53 -6.32 20.26
N LEU A 312 8.68 -5.49 19.65
CA LEU A 312 7.54 -4.87 20.33
C LEU A 312 6.20 -5.55 20.05
N ARG A 313 6.15 -6.44 19.05
CA ARG A 313 4.99 -7.26 18.70
C ARG A 313 3.70 -6.42 18.57
N PRO A 314 3.65 -5.47 17.63
CA PRO A 314 2.52 -4.58 17.44
C PRO A 314 1.22 -5.37 17.21
N LYS A 315 0.10 -4.82 17.66
CA LYS A 315 -1.21 -5.48 17.60
C LYS A 315 -1.88 -5.31 16.24
N PHE A 316 -1.64 -4.19 15.59
CA PHE A 316 -2.11 -3.87 14.23
C PHE A 316 -1.33 -2.68 13.68
N ILE A 317 -1.51 -2.44 12.38
CA ILE A 317 -0.94 -1.33 11.62
C ILE A 317 -2.09 -0.42 11.17
N LEU A 318 -1.89 0.89 11.28
CA LEU A 318 -2.76 1.93 10.74
C LEU A 318 -2.09 2.53 9.51
N ASN A 319 -2.72 2.36 8.36
CA ASN A 319 -2.20 2.78 7.08
C ASN A 319 -3.02 3.94 6.50
N VAL A 320 -2.37 5.08 6.28
CA VAL A 320 -3.01 6.34 5.85
C VAL A 320 -3.08 6.52 4.34
N GLY A 321 -2.81 5.48 3.54
CA GLY A 321 -2.97 5.52 2.08
C GLY A 321 -1.71 5.91 1.33
N ASP A 322 -1.88 6.08 0.02
CA ASP A 322 -0.81 6.05 -0.98
C ASP A 322 0.00 4.75 -0.87
N ASN A 323 -0.76 3.67 -1.03
CA ASN A 323 -0.32 2.30 -0.85
C ASN A 323 0.51 1.80 -2.03
N PHE A 324 0.27 2.30 -3.24
CA PHE A 324 1.00 1.93 -4.45
C PHE A 324 1.20 3.16 -5.35
N TYR A 325 2.45 3.58 -5.49
CA TYR A 325 2.81 4.67 -6.39
C TYR A 325 3.01 4.20 -7.84
N TRP A 326 2.78 5.07 -8.82
CA TRP A 326 2.24 6.43 -8.66
C TRP A 326 0.74 6.54 -9.01
N GLY A 327 0.11 5.48 -9.50
CA GLY A 327 -1.30 5.48 -9.85
C GLY A 327 -2.11 4.37 -9.18
N GLY A 328 -1.63 3.76 -8.09
CA GLY A 328 -2.31 2.63 -7.48
C GLY A 328 -2.01 1.33 -8.22
N ILE A 329 -3.04 0.51 -8.43
CA ILE A 329 -2.91 -0.73 -9.20
C ILE A 329 -2.98 -0.41 -10.69
N GLU A 330 -1.97 -0.84 -11.45
CA GLU A 330 -1.68 -0.48 -12.83
C GLU A 330 -2.60 -1.15 -13.87
N LYS A 331 -3.90 -1.11 -13.63
CA LYS A 331 -4.94 -1.68 -14.51
C LYS A 331 -6.25 -0.91 -14.41
N ASP A 332 -7.15 -1.07 -15.39
CA ASP A 332 -8.46 -0.38 -15.36
C ASP A 332 -9.36 -0.95 -14.26
N CYS A 333 -10.03 -0.09 -13.49
CA CYS A 333 -11.07 -0.54 -12.56
C CYS A 333 -12.13 -1.40 -13.26
N GLY A 334 -12.81 -2.27 -12.50
CA GLY A 334 -13.91 -3.09 -13.04
C GLY A 334 -13.72 -4.59 -12.92
N THR A 335 -12.64 -5.08 -12.30
CA THR A 335 -12.51 -6.51 -12.01
C THR A 335 -13.49 -6.90 -10.91
N PRO A 336 -14.23 -8.03 -11.05
CA PRO A 336 -15.13 -8.49 -10.00
C PRO A 336 -14.45 -8.58 -8.63
N MET A 337 -15.17 -8.21 -7.57
CA MET A 337 -14.63 -8.14 -6.20
C MET A 337 -14.23 -9.50 -5.62
N ASP A 338 -14.76 -10.59 -6.18
CA ASP A 338 -14.39 -11.95 -5.85
C ASP A 338 -13.27 -12.50 -6.74
N GLU A 339 -12.60 -11.64 -7.52
CA GLU A 339 -11.44 -11.94 -8.35
C GLU A 339 -10.28 -10.99 -8.06
N LEU A 340 -9.06 -11.40 -8.42
CA LEU A 340 -7.90 -10.53 -8.47
C LEU A 340 -7.23 -10.67 -9.82
N SER A 341 -6.88 -9.53 -10.42
CA SER A 341 -6.02 -9.49 -11.59
C SER A 341 -4.60 -10.00 -11.27
N SER A 342 -3.89 -10.45 -12.30
CA SER A 342 -2.46 -10.75 -12.21
C SER A 342 -1.65 -9.52 -11.80
N THR A 343 -2.01 -8.35 -12.33
CA THR A 343 -1.40 -7.05 -12.04
C THR A 343 -1.49 -6.72 -10.55
N ALA A 344 -2.69 -6.79 -9.98
CA ALA A 344 -2.89 -6.60 -8.55
C ALA A 344 -2.11 -7.62 -7.72
N THR A 345 -2.19 -8.90 -8.07
CA THR A 345 -1.47 -9.97 -7.36
C THR A 345 0.03 -9.73 -7.34
N HIS A 346 0.59 -9.29 -8.46
CA HIS A 346 2.01 -9.00 -8.62
C HIS A 346 2.44 -7.77 -7.81
N GLN A 347 1.75 -6.63 -7.95
CA GLN A 347 2.09 -5.42 -7.18
C GLN A 347 1.97 -5.63 -5.67
N PHE A 348 0.89 -6.28 -5.20
CA PHE A 348 0.75 -6.60 -3.79
C PHE A 348 1.89 -7.47 -3.27
N ASP A 349 2.40 -8.40 -4.07
CA ASP A 349 3.56 -9.17 -3.67
C ASP A 349 4.84 -8.31 -3.62
N GLN A 350 5.18 -7.64 -4.71
CA GLN A 350 6.46 -6.95 -4.84
C GLN A 350 6.58 -5.73 -3.93
N ILE A 351 5.46 -5.07 -3.63
CA ILE A 351 5.45 -3.80 -2.91
C ILE A 351 4.97 -3.96 -1.47
N PHE A 352 4.13 -4.95 -1.16
CA PHE A 352 3.57 -5.14 0.18
C PHE A 352 4.04 -6.42 0.86
N GLU A 353 3.71 -7.60 0.32
CA GLU A 353 3.93 -8.88 1.00
C GLU A 353 5.42 -9.29 1.04
N GLY A 354 6.16 -9.08 -0.05
CA GLY A 354 7.60 -9.30 -0.12
C GLY A 354 8.42 -8.30 0.72
N ILE A 355 7.84 -7.13 1.01
CA ILE A 355 8.52 -6.05 1.72
C ILE A 355 8.22 -6.08 3.22
N TYR A 356 6.96 -6.21 3.64
CA TYR A 356 6.51 -6.10 5.03
C TYR A 356 6.12 -7.45 5.64
N ASN A 357 7.09 -8.35 5.69
CA ASN A 357 6.97 -9.69 6.30
C ASN A 357 7.91 -9.87 7.49
N GLY A 358 7.72 -10.97 8.22
CA GLY A 358 8.61 -11.44 9.27
C GLY A 358 8.00 -11.34 10.68
N PRO A 359 8.79 -11.73 11.70
CA PRO A 359 8.33 -11.78 13.08
C PRO A 359 7.69 -10.47 13.54
N GLY A 360 6.46 -10.56 14.03
CA GLY A 360 5.70 -9.40 14.54
C GLY A 360 4.95 -8.60 13.48
N LEU A 361 5.20 -8.80 12.18
CA LEU A 361 4.41 -8.23 11.08
C LEU A 361 3.53 -9.26 10.36
N ASP A 362 3.91 -10.54 10.39
CA ASP A 362 3.12 -11.60 9.78
C ASP A 362 1.76 -11.77 10.47
N GLY A 363 0.69 -11.69 9.67
CA GLY A 363 -0.68 -11.98 10.10
C GLY A 363 -1.31 -10.97 11.09
N ILE A 364 -0.67 -9.82 11.36
CA ILE A 364 -1.30 -8.75 12.13
C ILE A 364 -2.16 -7.87 11.21
N PRO A 365 -3.34 -7.40 11.64
CA PRO A 365 -4.19 -6.57 10.79
C PRO A 365 -3.49 -5.27 10.34
N TRP A 366 -3.66 -4.95 9.08
CA TRP A 366 -3.17 -3.75 8.40
C TRP A 366 -4.39 -2.99 7.88
N PHE A 367 -4.90 -2.08 8.70
CA PHE A 367 -6.08 -1.30 8.39
C PHE A 367 -5.72 -0.10 7.54
N SER A 368 -6.23 -0.06 6.32
CA SER A 368 -5.83 0.91 5.30
C SER A 368 -6.95 1.90 4.96
N VAL A 369 -6.55 3.05 4.42
CA VAL A 369 -7.37 3.92 3.57
C VAL A 369 -6.75 4.00 2.16
N LEU A 370 -7.47 4.62 1.22
CA LEU A 370 -6.94 4.99 -0.09
C LEU A 370 -6.45 6.44 -0.05
N GLY A 371 -5.25 6.67 -0.57
CA GLY A 371 -4.74 8.01 -0.88
C GLY A 371 -5.04 8.43 -2.31
N ASN A 372 -4.59 9.62 -2.70
CA ASN A 372 -4.91 10.18 -4.01
C ASN A 372 -4.22 9.39 -5.14
N HIS A 373 -3.03 8.85 -4.88
CA HIS A 373 -2.34 7.98 -5.83
C HIS A 373 -3.05 6.63 -5.96
N ASP A 374 -3.65 6.12 -4.88
CA ASP A 374 -4.42 4.86 -4.92
C ASP A 374 -5.68 4.96 -5.79
N TRP A 375 -6.34 6.12 -5.79
CA TRP A 375 -7.44 6.45 -6.69
C TRP A 375 -7.01 6.71 -8.13
N GLY A 376 -5.72 6.59 -8.42
CA GLY A 376 -5.12 6.70 -9.75
C GLY A 376 -4.33 7.98 -10.00
N GLY A 377 -4.14 8.81 -8.97
CA GLY A 377 -3.30 10.02 -8.99
C GLY A 377 -3.87 11.12 -9.87
N ARG A 378 -3.80 10.94 -11.20
CA ARG A 378 -4.28 11.91 -12.20
C ARG A 378 -5.45 11.38 -13.04
N GLN A 379 -5.79 10.12 -12.89
CA GLN A 379 -6.88 9.47 -13.62
C GLN A 379 -7.70 8.61 -12.66
N PHE A 380 -9.03 8.68 -12.71
CA PHE A 380 -9.87 7.96 -11.75
C PHE A 380 -10.14 6.50 -12.15
N ASN A 381 -9.80 6.12 -13.39
CA ASN A 381 -10.11 4.81 -13.95
C ASN A 381 -9.06 3.73 -13.64
N ASN A 382 -8.11 3.98 -12.74
CA ASN A 382 -7.15 2.96 -12.31
C ASN A 382 -7.73 1.98 -11.26
N GLY A 383 -7.00 0.90 -10.97
CA GLY A 383 -7.50 -0.29 -10.29
C GLY A 383 -7.68 -0.17 -8.77
N TRP A 384 -8.21 0.94 -8.27
CA TRP A 384 -8.44 1.18 -6.83
C TRP A 384 -9.37 0.11 -6.21
N ASP A 385 -10.31 -0.43 -6.99
CA ASP A 385 -11.22 -1.52 -6.60
C ASP A 385 -10.48 -2.81 -6.25
N GLN A 386 -9.32 -3.05 -6.87
CA GLN A 386 -8.50 -4.23 -6.61
C GLN A 386 -7.76 -4.15 -5.27
N GLN A 387 -7.47 -2.95 -4.77
CA GLN A 387 -6.95 -2.80 -3.41
C GLN A 387 -8.01 -3.18 -2.37
N ILE A 388 -9.27 -2.85 -2.65
CA ILE A 388 -10.41 -3.25 -1.81
C ILE A 388 -10.61 -4.77 -1.89
N ALA A 389 -10.63 -5.34 -3.10
CA ALA A 389 -10.80 -6.79 -3.34
C ALA A 389 -9.72 -7.63 -2.64
N TYR A 390 -8.49 -7.09 -2.50
CA TYR A 390 -7.39 -7.76 -1.82
C TYR A 390 -7.69 -8.09 -0.34
N THR A 391 -8.63 -7.39 0.30
CA THR A 391 -9.11 -7.68 1.67
C THR A 391 -9.59 -9.12 1.84
N TRP A 392 -10.21 -9.71 0.82
CA TRP A 392 -10.69 -11.11 0.86
C TRP A 392 -9.69 -12.10 0.28
N ARG A 393 -8.45 -11.67 0.10
CA ARG A 393 -7.33 -12.51 -0.31
C ARG A 393 -6.29 -12.56 0.78
N SER A 394 -5.97 -11.44 1.40
CA SER A 394 -5.04 -11.39 2.52
C SER A 394 -5.69 -11.82 3.84
N ASN A 395 -4.87 -12.33 4.77
CA ASN A 395 -5.24 -12.52 6.17
C ASN A 395 -4.90 -11.30 7.04
N ARG A 396 -4.21 -10.31 6.48
CA ARG A 396 -3.72 -9.13 7.19
C ARG A 396 -4.14 -7.81 6.56
N TRP A 397 -4.27 -7.71 5.24
CA TRP A 397 -4.75 -6.49 4.58
C TRP A 397 -6.24 -6.26 4.84
N VAL A 398 -6.61 -5.09 5.35
CA VAL A 398 -8.00 -4.70 5.62
C VAL A 398 -8.28 -3.34 4.99
N LEU A 399 -9.00 -3.36 3.88
CA LEU A 399 -9.55 -2.20 3.18
C LEU A 399 -10.91 -2.61 2.57
N PRO A 400 -11.96 -2.79 3.38
CA PRO A 400 -13.22 -3.36 2.88
C PRO A 400 -14.07 -2.40 2.04
N ALA A 401 -13.76 -1.10 2.10
CA ALA A 401 -14.51 -0.03 1.45
C ALA A 401 -13.67 1.26 1.44
N ALA A 402 -14.16 2.33 0.78
CA ALA A 402 -13.49 3.64 0.82
C ALA A 402 -13.49 4.25 2.23
N TYR A 403 -14.55 3.99 3.01
CA TYR A 403 -14.63 4.39 4.42
C TYR A 403 -15.39 3.35 5.24
N TYR A 404 -14.93 3.11 6.47
CA TYR A 404 -15.42 2.07 7.36
C TYR A 404 -14.96 2.32 8.80
N THR A 405 -15.47 1.55 9.75
CA THR A 405 -15.05 1.66 11.16
C THR A 405 -14.62 0.31 11.73
N VAL A 406 -13.67 0.33 12.66
CA VAL A 406 -13.19 -0.85 13.39
C VAL A 406 -13.33 -0.57 14.87
N LYS A 407 -13.99 -1.47 15.60
CA LYS A 407 -13.98 -1.47 17.06
C LYS A 407 -12.87 -2.38 17.55
N VAL A 408 -12.05 -1.88 18.48
CA VAL A 408 -10.98 -2.64 19.12
C VAL A 408 -11.26 -2.73 20.61
N TYR A 409 -11.25 -3.95 21.15
CA TYR A 409 -11.40 -4.21 22.58
C TYR A 409 -10.11 -4.79 23.14
N PHE A 410 -9.53 -4.11 24.13
CA PHE A 410 -8.35 -4.55 24.87
C PHE A 410 -8.81 -5.27 26.13
N GLU A 411 -8.75 -6.61 26.12
CA GLU A 411 -9.52 -7.44 27.05
C GLU A 411 -9.01 -7.32 28.49
N GLU A 412 -7.70 -7.38 28.68
CA GLU A 412 -7.04 -7.39 29.99
C GLU A 412 -7.14 -6.05 30.72
N GLU A 413 -7.01 -4.94 30.00
CA GLU A 413 -7.16 -3.58 30.58
C GLU A 413 -8.62 -3.07 30.53
N ASN A 414 -9.52 -3.84 29.90
CA ASN A 414 -10.94 -3.58 29.77
C ASN A 414 -11.27 -2.16 29.28
N PHE A 415 -10.78 -1.82 28.08
CA PHE A 415 -11.11 -0.57 27.41
C PHE A 415 -11.27 -0.77 25.89
N TRP A 416 -11.93 0.20 25.27
CA TRP A 416 -12.28 0.20 23.86
C TRP A 416 -11.60 1.35 23.12
N ALA A 417 -11.23 1.10 21.88
CA ALA A 417 -10.90 2.12 20.90
C ALA A 417 -11.80 1.97 19.67
N ASP A 418 -12.45 3.05 19.28
CA ASP A 418 -13.15 3.15 18.00
C ASP A 418 -12.21 3.80 16.99
N LEU A 419 -11.96 3.09 15.88
CA LEU A 419 -11.15 3.56 14.76
C LEU A 419 -12.09 3.91 13.59
N TYR A 420 -11.88 5.08 12.99
CA TYR A 420 -12.66 5.57 11.86
C TYR A 420 -11.75 5.81 10.66
N PHE A 421 -11.97 5.07 9.59
CA PHE A 421 -11.21 5.15 8.35
C PHE A 421 -12.01 5.99 7.35
N VAL A 422 -11.45 7.12 6.94
CA VAL A 422 -12.14 8.18 6.19
C VAL A 422 -11.38 8.49 4.91
N ASP A 423 -12.09 8.49 3.79
CA ASP A 423 -11.59 8.93 2.49
C ASP A 423 -11.69 10.46 2.37
N SER A 424 -10.55 11.11 2.12
CA SER A 424 -10.44 12.57 1.96
C SER A 424 -10.04 12.98 0.54
N ASN A 425 -10.26 12.13 -0.46
CA ASN A 425 -9.80 12.37 -1.83
C ASN A 425 -10.63 13.40 -2.60
N ASN A 426 -11.65 14.00 -1.98
CA ASN A 426 -12.31 15.22 -2.48
C ASN A 426 -11.33 16.39 -2.67
N GLU A 427 -10.19 16.35 -1.98
CA GLU A 427 -9.15 17.36 -2.08
C GLU A 427 -8.41 17.32 -3.42
N ASP A 428 -8.20 16.12 -4.00
CA ASP A 428 -7.58 15.94 -5.34
C ASP A 428 -8.59 15.53 -6.43
N GLY A 429 -9.84 15.23 -6.07
CA GLY A 429 -10.97 15.10 -6.99
C GLY A 429 -11.55 16.47 -7.36
N LYS A 430 -10.80 17.30 -8.09
CA LYS A 430 -11.17 18.68 -8.44
C LYS A 430 -11.91 18.77 -9.77
N ASP A 431 -12.50 19.93 -10.07
CA ASP A 431 -13.07 20.21 -11.39
C ASP A 431 -12.03 19.93 -12.50
N MET A 432 -12.48 19.33 -13.61
CA MET A 432 -11.63 18.70 -14.63
C MET A 432 -10.58 19.64 -15.28
N TRP A 433 -10.80 20.95 -15.20
CA TRP A 433 -9.92 21.99 -15.77
C TRP A 433 -8.83 22.46 -14.79
N LEU A 434 -8.93 22.09 -13.52
CA LEU A 434 -8.03 22.54 -12.46
C LEU A 434 -6.86 21.58 -12.26
N GLU A 435 -5.69 22.15 -12.01
CA GLU A 435 -4.47 21.46 -11.58
C GLU A 435 -4.25 20.10 -12.26
N PRO A 436 -4.19 20.06 -13.61
CA PRO A 436 -4.26 18.79 -14.34
C PRO A 436 -3.17 17.80 -13.94
N GLN A 437 -2.03 18.29 -13.44
CA GLN A 437 -0.90 17.46 -13.00
C GLN A 437 -1.10 16.78 -11.63
N HIS A 438 -2.15 17.09 -10.86
CA HIS A 438 -2.44 16.45 -9.55
C HIS A 438 -3.90 16.03 -9.40
N ASN A 439 -4.77 16.42 -10.34
CA ASN A 439 -6.20 16.20 -10.22
C ASN A 439 -6.60 14.82 -10.78
N ILE A 440 -7.17 13.98 -9.92
CA ILE A 440 -7.69 12.64 -10.25
C ILE A 440 -8.74 12.72 -11.38
N CYS A 441 -9.51 13.81 -11.42
CA CYS A 441 -10.60 14.06 -12.35
C CYS A 441 -10.18 14.90 -13.57
N SER A 442 -8.87 15.09 -13.81
CA SER A 442 -8.42 15.92 -14.92
C SER A 442 -8.81 15.34 -16.28
N GLU A 443 -9.35 16.16 -17.17
CA GLU A 443 -9.60 15.73 -18.55
C GLU A 443 -8.34 15.45 -19.36
N LYS A 444 -7.19 15.97 -18.91
CA LYS A 444 -5.91 15.82 -19.60
C LYS A 444 -5.43 14.37 -19.59
N PHE A 445 -5.70 13.66 -18.49
CA PHE A 445 -5.15 12.33 -18.24
C PHE A 445 -6.21 11.24 -18.25
N ASN A 446 -7.49 11.58 -18.05
CA ASN A 446 -8.58 10.62 -18.20
C ASN A 446 -8.96 10.47 -19.69
N PRO A 447 -8.82 9.28 -20.29
CA PRO A 447 -9.15 9.07 -21.69
C PRO A 447 -10.65 9.23 -21.96
N LYS A 448 -11.01 9.50 -23.23
CA LYS A 448 -12.41 9.59 -23.63
C LYS A 448 -13.12 8.26 -23.35
N GLY A 449 -14.18 8.32 -22.54
CA GLY A 449 -14.95 7.14 -22.13
C GLY A 449 -14.43 6.45 -20.87
N ALA A 450 -13.44 7.02 -20.17
CA ALA A 450 -13.02 6.57 -18.84
C ALA A 450 -14.23 6.44 -17.90
N THR A 451 -14.33 5.31 -17.20
CA THR A 451 -15.45 5.04 -16.29
C THR A 451 -15.06 3.98 -15.25
N CYS A 452 -15.53 4.17 -14.02
CA CYS A 452 -15.59 3.14 -12.96
C CYS A 452 -17.01 2.93 -12.44
N GLY A 453 -18.04 3.38 -13.18
CA GLY A 453 -19.42 3.33 -12.72
C GLY A 453 -19.92 1.90 -12.40
N ALA A 454 -19.37 0.89 -13.09
CA ALA A 454 -19.69 -0.51 -12.86
C ALA A 454 -19.36 -0.97 -11.42
N VAL A 455 -18.26 -0.47 -10.85
CA VAL A 455 -17.78 -0.80 -9.49
C VAL A 455 -18.14 0.27 -8.45
N GLY A 456 -18.95 1.26 -8.83
CA GLY A 456 -19.46 2.30 -7.94
C GLY A 456 -18.68 3.62 -7.93
N GLY A 457 -17.60 3.71 -8.72
CA GLY A 457 -16.82 4.93 -8.89
C GLY A 457 -17.47 5.96 -9.82
N PRO A 458 -16.73 6.99 -10.24
CA PRO A 458 -17.20 7.97 -11.22
C PRO A 458 -17.66 7.33 -12.54
N TRP A 459 -18.74 7.86 -13.12
CA TRP A 459 -19.27 7.37 -14.40
C TRP A 459 -18.51 7.91 -15.60
N ASP A 460 -18.01 9.14 -15.49
CA ASP A 460 -17.23 9.84 -16.51
C ASP A 460 -16.44 10.99 -15.87
N VAL A 461 -15.61 11.66 -16.67
CA VAL A 461 -14.80 12.81 -16.23
C VAL A 461 -15.65 13.97 -15.70
N ASN A 462 -16.80 14.24 -16.32
CA ASN A 462 -17.67 15.36 -15.93
C ASN A 462 -18.30 15.16 -14.55
N SER A 463 -18.64 13.92 -14.20
CA SER A 463 -19.23 13.55 -12.91
C SER A 463 -18.19 13.29 -11.81
N CYS A 464 -16.91 13.13 -12.17
CA CYS A 464 -15.85 12.74 -11.24
C CYS A 464 -15.70 13.69 -10.05
N HIS A 465 -15.63 15.00 -10.28
CA HIS A 465 -15.49 15.98 -9.21
C HIS A 465 -16.66 15.89 -8.21
N GLN A 466 -17.90 15.97 -8.71
CA GLN A 466 -19.08 15.91 -7.86
C GLN A 466 -19.16 14.57 -7.11
N TRP A 467 -18.73 13.48 -7.74
CA TRP A 467 -18.74 12.15 -7.13
C TRP A 467 -17.85 12.09 -5.86
N PHE A 468 -16.62 12.63 -5.91
CA PHE A 468 -15.73 12.68 -4.75
C PHE A 468 -16.27 13.60 -3.64
N TRP A 469 -16.88 14.74 -4.02
CA TRP A 469 -17.48 15.67 -3.06
C TRP A 469 -18.73 15.10 -2.39
N ASP A 470 -19.55 14.35 -3.13
CA ASP A 470 -20.69 13.63 -2.57
C ASP A 470 -20.24 12.50 -1.62
N LEU A 471 -19.13 11.81 -1.96
CA LEU A 471 -18.52 10.82 -1.08
C LEU A 471 -18.07 11.45 0.24
N TRP A 472 -17.33 12.57 0.18
CA TRP A 472 -16.94 13.33 1.36
C TRP A 472 -18.14 13.79 2.19
N GLY A 473 -19.17 14.38 1.56
CA GLY A 473 -20.37 14.85 2.26
C GLY A 473 -21.11 13.74 3.02
N ARG A 474 -21.22 12.53 2.44
CA ARG A 474 -21.81 11.37 3.13
C ARG A 474 -20.98 10.94 4.35
N GLN A 475 -19.65 10.94 4.21
CA GLN A 475 -18.74 10.56 5.28
C GLN A 475 -18.79 11.53 6.46
N GLN A 476 -18.94 12.84 6.20
CA GLN A 476 -18.99 13.84 7.26
C GLN A 476 -20.11 13.59 8.26
N GLY A 477 -21.33 13.33 7.76
CA GLY A 477 -22.48 13.00 8.60
C GLY A 477 -22.38 11.62 9.26
N TRP A 478 -21.83 10.64 8.53
CA TRP A 478 -21.59 9.29 9.06
C TRP A 478 -20.62 9.30 10.25
N LEU A 479 -19.47 9.96 10.13
CA LEU A 479 -18.49 10.06 11.21
C LEU A 479 -19.06 10.82 12.42
N ALA A 480 -19.75 11.94 12.18
CA ALA A 480 -20.36 12.71 13.26
C ALA A 480 -21.34 11.87 14.07
N GLY A 481 -22.20 11.08 13.43
CA GLY A 481 -23.14 10.18 14.10
C GLY A 481 -22.46 9.06 14.90
N LEU A 482 -21.36 8.52 14.40
CA LEU A 482 -20.57 7.51 15.13
C LEU A 482 -19.88 8.10 16.36
N LEU A 483 -19.29 9.29 16.24
CA LEU A 483 -18.62 9.96 17.36
C LEU A 483 -19.62 10.33 18.46
N GLU A 484 -20.79 10.86 18.08
CA GLU A 484 -21.84 11.27 19.03
C GLU A 484 -22.35 10.09 19.89
N THR A 485 -22.38 8.89 19.32
CA THR A 485 -22.90 7.68 19.98
C THR A 485 -21.82 6.80 20.62
N SER A 486 -20.54 7.08 20.36
CA SER A 486 -19.45 6.26 20.87
C SER A 486 -19.31 6.35 22.38
N THR A 487 -19.03 5.19 22.98
CA THR A 487 -18.71 5.05 24.41
C THR A 487 -17.26 4.61 24.66
N ALA A 488 -16.47 4.49 23.59
CA ALA A 488 -15.10 3.97 23.65
C ALA A 488 -14.14 4.94 24.35
N GLN A 489 -13.15 4.43 25.08
CA GLN A 489 -12.17 5.28 25.74
C GLN A 489 -11.38 6.14 24.73
N TRP A 490 -11.09 5.59 23.55
CA TRP A 490 -10.40 6.29 22.48
C TRP A 490 -11.24 6.36 21.22
N GLN A 491 -11.26 7.51 20.58
CA GLN A 491 -11.85 7.76 19.26
C GLN A 491 -10.79 8.29 18.32
N ILE A 492 -10.40 7.51 17.31
CA ILE A 492 -9.25 7.79 16.44
C ILE A 492 -9.69 7.81 14.98
N ALA A 493 -9.41 8.89 14.27
CA ALA A 493 -9.63 9.00 12.83
C ALA A 493 -8.33 8.78 12.05
N VAL A 494 -8.41 8.00 10.98
CA VAL A 494 -7.33 7.71 10.03
C VAL A 494 -7.79 8.15 8.64
N THR A 495 -7.04 9.02 8.00
CA THR A 495 -7.36 9.56 6.67
C THR A 495 -6.08 9.92 5.92
N HIS A 496 -6.15 10.17 4.62
CA HIS A 496 -4.96 10.43 3.82
C HIS A 496 -4.47 11.89 3.89
N PHE A 497 -5.31 12.86 3.54
CA PHE A 497 -4.90 14.26 3.43
C PHE A 497 -4.40 14.84 4.77
N PRO A 498 -3.40 15.74 4.72
CA PRO A 498 -2.55 16.04 5.86
C PRO A 498 -3.30 16.87 6.92
N CYS A 499 -2.74 16.88 8.13
CA CYS A 499 -3.15 17.81 9.19
C CYS A 499 -3.30 19.24 8.65
N GLY A 500 -4.44 19.88 8.95
CA GLY A 500 -4.76 21.23 8.47
C GLY A 500 -5.69 21.25 7.25
N THR A 501 -5.79 20.16 6.51
CA THR A 501 -6.83 19.99 5.49
C THR A 501 -8.18 19.74 6.17
N GLN A 502 -9.25 20.34 5.64
CA GLN A 502 -10.58 20.32 6.26
C GLN A 502 -10.56 20.68 7.78
N LYS A 503 -9.64 21.56 8.17
CA LYS A 503 -9.33 21.87 9.58
C LYS A 503 -10.55 22.14 10.45
N ASN A 504 -11.47 22.98 9.96
CA ASN A 504 -12.66 23.38 10.73
C ASN A 504 -13.57 22.18 11.01
N TYR A 505 -13.70 21.25 10.08
CA TYR A 505 -14.49 20.03 10.26
C TYR A 505 -13.88 19.15 11.37
N TRP A 506 -12.58 18.86 11.29
CA TRP A 506 -11.90 18.03 12.29
C TRP A 506 -11.89 18.67 13.69
N MET A 507 -11.74 20.00 13.75
CA MET A 507 -11.88 20.76 14.99
C MET A 507 -13.29 20.63 15.58
N ASP A 508 -14.33 20.66 14.76
CA ASP A 508 -15.72 20.46 15.21
C ASP A 508 -15.93 19.04 15.77
N MET A 509 -15.44 18.02 15.06
CA MET A 509 -15.48 16.61 15.51
C MET A 509 -14.79 16.43 16.88
N HIS A 510 -13.62 17.05 17.06
CA HIS A 510 -12.91 17.05 18.34
C HIS A 510 -13.68 17.78 19.44
N ASN A 511 -14.07 19.03 19.19
CA ASN A 511 -14.59 19.92 20.22
C ASN A 511 -15.99 19.55 20.68
N ARG A 512 -16.81 18.96 19.81
CA ARG A 512 -18.21 18.64 20.13
C ARG A 512 -18.45 17.15 20.34
N LEU A 513 -17.76 16.29 19.60
CA LEU A 513 -18.12 14.86 19.49
C LEU A 513 -17.06 13.92 20.07
N GLY A 514 -15.93 14.44 20.52
CA GLY A 514 -14.96 13.68 21.32
C GLY A 514 -13.92 12.90 20.53
N LEU A 515 -13.65 13.26 19.27
CA LEU A 515 -12.49 12.74 18.54
C LEU A 515 -11.19 13.05 19.30
N ASP A 516 -10.36 12.07 19.59
CA ASP A 516 -9.14 12.24 20.40
C ASP A 516 -7.89 12.45 19.55
N LEU A 517 -7.79 11.73 18.43
CA LEU A 517 -6.59 11.66 17.60
C LEU A 517 -6.94 11.60 16.11
N LEU A 518 -6.19 12.37 15.31
CA LEU A 518 -6.23 12.34 13.84
C LEU A 518 -4.87 11.91 13.29
N ILE A 519 -4.87 10.88 12.44
CA ILE A 519 -3.67 10.28 11.83
C ILE A 519 -3.77 10.47 10.32
N THR A 520 -2.74 11.08 9.72
CA THR A 520 -2.75 11.54 8.32
C THR A 520 -1.45 11.19 7.57
N GLY A 521 -1.43 11.37 6.25
CA GLY A 521 -0.28 11.15 5.35
C GLY A 521 -0.15 12.27 4.31
N HIS A 522 0.06 11.91 3.03
CA HIS A 522 0.06 12.76 1.83
C HIS A 522 1.23 13.75 1.71
N ARG A 523 1.64 14.39 2.80
CA ARG A 523 2.92 15.09 2.82
C ARG A 523 4.01 14.07 3.08
N HIS A 524 5.02 14.06 2.21
CA HIS A 524 6.04 13.01 2.15
C HIS A 524 7.12 13.18 3.23
N ASN A 525 6.67 13.27 4.48
CA ASN A 525 7.48 13.55 5.65
C ASN A 525 6.79 13.02 6.93
N GLN A 526 7.44 13.25 8.09
CA GLN A 526 6.86 12.97 9.41
C GLN A 526 6.64 14.30 10.14
N GLU A 527 5.40 14.59 10.53
CA GLU A 527 5.07 15.83 11.24
C GLU A 527 4.21 15.59 12.46
N PHE A 528 4.54 16.24 13.56
CA PHE A 528 3.65 16.28 14.72
C PHE A 528 3.04 17.68 14.86
N TRP A 529 1.73 17.78 14.72
CA TRP A 529 1.01 19.04 14.88
C TRP A 529 0.63 19.25 16.34
N TRP A 530 1.02 20.41 16.87
CA TRP A 530 0.66 20.78 18.22
C TRP A 530 -0.86 20.98 18.34
N PRO A 531 -1.49 20.56 19.45
CA PRO A 531 -2.94 20.61 19.60
C PRO A 531 -3.55 22.00 19.41
N ASP A 532 -2.84 23.07 19.79
CA ASP A 532 -3.25 24.46 19.60
C ASP A 532 -3.51 24.80 18.11
N LYS A 533 -2.73 24.23 17.19
CA LYS A 533 -2.93 24.41 15.74
C LYS A 533 -4.22 23.77 15.23
N MET A 534 -4.77 22.81 15.95
CA MET A 534 -5.97 22.04 15.57
C MET A 534 -7.06 22.13 16.66
N GLY A 535 -7.12 23.26 17.38
CA GLY A 535 -8.20 23.53 18.34
C GLY A 535 -8.30 22.51 19.48
N GLY A 536 -7.18 21.95 19.92
CA GLY A 536 -7.08 20.91 20.95
C GLY A 536 -6.91 19.49 20.42
N LEU A 537 -7.19 19.24 19.13
CA LEU A 537 -7.03 17.93 18.51
C LEU A 537 -5.54 17.61 18.30
N THR A 538 -5.09 16.45 18.75
CA THR A 538 -3.76 15.96 18.37
C THR A 538 -3.81 15.40 16.96
N CYS A 539 -2.87 15.83 16.11
CA CYS A 539 -2.76 15.37 14.74
C CYS A 539 -1.29 15.11 14.38
N PHE A 540 -1.01 14.07 13.60
CA PHE A 540 0.30 13.87 13.01
C PHE A 540 0.22 13.32 11.58
N ILE A 541 1.28 13.57 10.81
CA ILE A 541 1.47 13.13 9.42
C ILE A 541 2.54 12.05 9.42
N THR A 542 2.25 10.91 8.77
CA THR A 542 3.14 9.75 8.62
C THR A 542 3.39 9.39 7.15
N GLY A 543 3.59 10.38 6.28
CA GLY A 543 3.86 10.18 4.84
C GLY A 543 5.32 9.92 4.50
N GLY A 544 6.14 9.55 5.48
CA GLY A 544 7.55 9.20 5.29
C GLY A 544 7.80 7.74 4.87
N GLY A 545 6.79 7.00 4.40
CA GLY A 545 6.91 5.56 4.20
C GLY A 545 7.91 5.14 3.12
N GLY A 546 8.29 6.05 2.23
CA GLY A 546 9.36 5.85 1.26
C GLY A 546 8.93 5.27 -0.09
N GLY A 547 7.62 5.23 -0.37
CA GLY A 547 7.10 4.93 -1.71
C GLY A 547 7.27 6.09 -2.69
N ILE A 548 7.47 7.29 -2.15
CA ILE A 548 7.76 8.53 -2.87
C ILE A 548 8.91 9.25 -2.16
N SER A 549 9.65 10.08 -2.90
CA SER A 549 10.77 10.83 -2.33
C SER A 549 10.29 11.82 -1.27
N SER A 550 11.06 11.96 -0.20
CA SER A 550 10.77 12.92 0.86
C SER A 550 10.81 14.37 0.36
N GLU A 551 9.94 15.22 0.93
CA GLU A 551 9.82 16.64 0.56
C GLU A 551 11.10 17.44 0.87
N MET A 552 11.96 16.94 1.74
CA MET A 552 13.28 17.51 2.05
C MET A 552 14.38 16.47 1.87
N THR A 553 15.63 16.93 1.85
CA THR A 553 16.83 16.07 1.78
C THR A 553 16.85 15.04 2.91
N PRO A 554 17.11 13.74 2.64
CA PRO A 554 17.21 12.71 3.67
C PRO A 554 18.61 12.66 4.34
N ASN A 555 19.02 13.71 5.06
CA ASN A 555 20.31 13.74 5.77
C ASN A 555 20.28 13.00 7.13
N PRO A 556 21.07 11.91 7.29
CA PRO A 556 21.12 11.14 8.53
C PRO A 556 21.83 11.86 9.70
N TYR A 557 22.58 12.94 9.43
CA TYR A 557 23.37 13.63 10.45
C TYR A 557 22.62 14.77 11.15
N TRP A 558 21.47 15.18 10.61
CA TRP A 558 20.70 16.30 11.13
C TRP A 558 19.35 15.89 11.74
N LYS A 559 19.44 15.26 12.93
CA LYS A 559 18.29 14.67 13.65
C LYS A 559 17.58 15.63 14.62
N ARG A 560 17.99 16.90 14.67
CA ARG A 560 17.55 17.84 15.72
C ARG A 560 16.13 18.34 15.51
N ASP A 561 15.68 18.41 14.25
CA ASP A 561 14.39 18.98 13.90
C ASP A 561 13.50 17.93 13.21
N TRP A 562 12.29 17.77 13.74
CA TRP A 562 11.25 16.83 13.30
C TRP A 562 10.74 17.14 11.88
N TYR A 563 10.70 18.42 11.52
CA TYR A 563 10.44 18.94 10.17
C TYR A 563 11.75 19.05 9.37
N GLY A 564 12.69 18.13 9.61
CA GLY A 564 14.07 18.22 9.17
C GLY A 564 14.41 17.18 8.13
N GLU A 565 15.66 16.74 8.12
CA GLU A 565 16.25 15.98 7.02
C GLU A 565 16.20 14.45 7.26
N ALA A 566 15.54 13.94 8.30
CA ALA A 566 15.37 12.50 8.55
C ALA A 566 13.91 12.06 8.33
N GLN A 567 13.36 12.34 7.15
CA GLN A 567 11.90 12.29 6.94
C GLN A 567 11.33 10.89 6.71
N TYR A 568 12.12 9.97 6.15
CA TYR A 568 11.65 8.60 5.94
C TYR A 568 11.50 7.84 7.26
N GLY A 569 10.37 7.18 7.46
CA GLY A 569 10.06 6.46 8.68
C GLY A 569 8.56 6.23 8.89
N PHE A 570 8.21 5.97 10.15
CA PHE A 570 6.85 5.64 10.57
C PHE A 570 6.67 5.98 12.06
N TYR A 571 5.45 5.88 12.58
CA TYR A 571 5.15 6.13 13.98
C TYR A 571 4.85 4.84 14.75
N ASP A 572 5.27 4.81 16.02
CA ASP A 572 4.86 3.82 17.01
C ASP A 572 4.01 4.50 18.09
N LEU A 573 2.80 3.97 18.28
CA LEU A 573 1.82 4.39 19.26
C LEU A 573 1.77 3.34 20.37
N LEU A 574 2.15 3.73 21.58
CA LEU A 574 1.98 2.92 22.78
C LEU A 574 0.68 3.33 23.48
N ILE A 575 -0.34 2.48 23.38
CA ILE A 575 -1.71 2.73 23.81
C ILE A 575 -2.00 2.01 25.12
N SER A 576 -2.61 2.70 26.07
CA SER A 576 -3.26 2.13 27.25
C SER A 576 -4.62 2.78 27.45
N LYS A 577 -5.37 2.34 28.47
CA LYS A 577 -6.64 2.95 28.84
C LYS A 577 -6.57 4.47 29.07
N ASP A 578 -5.47 4.95 29.65
CA ASP A 578 -5.35 6.33 30.13
C ASP A 578 -4.44 7.20 29.24
N LYS A 579 -3.65 6.58 28.36
CA LYS A 579 -2.63 7.30 27.61
C LYS A 579 -2.31 6.68 26.26
N ILE A 580 -2.16 7.53 25.24
CA ILE A 580 -1.46 7.20 23.99
C ILE A 580 -0.13 7.93 23.99
N THR A 581 0.94 7.22 23.68
CA THR A 581 2.28 7.79 23.53
C THR A 581 2.74 7.64 22.09
N ILE A 582 2.96 8.77 21.43
CA ILE A 582 3.31 8.81 19.99
C ILE A 582 4.81 9.02 19.84
N THR A 583 5.47 8.14 19.09
CA THR A 583 6.93 8.18 18.84
C THR A 583 7.21 8.08 17.34
N SER A 584 7.87 9.09 16.77
CA SER A 584 8.38 9.06 15.40
C SER A 584 9.70 8.29 15.33
N ILE A 585 9.79 7.35 14.38
CA ILE A 585 10.93 6.46 14.15
C ILE A 585 11.45 6.71 12.74
N ASP A 586 12.71 7.10 12.60
CA ASP A 586 13.36 7.21 11.29
C ASP A 586 13.76 5.84 10.72
N TRP A 587 14.07 5.81 9.42
CA TRP A 587 14.58 4.63 8.72
C TRP A 587 15.89 4.05 9.29
N MET A 588 16.58 4.75 10.21
CA MET A 588 17.77 4.26 10.94
C MET A 588 17.45 3.77 12.36
N LEU A 589 16.17 3.61 12.71
CA LEU A 589 15.67 3.24 14.04
C LEU A 589 15.89 4.33 15.12
N ALA A 590 16.25 5.55 14.72
CA ALA A 590 16.39 6.66 15.65
C ALA A 590 15.02 7.23 16.03
N VAL A 591 14.86 7.48 17.33
CA VAL A 591 13.69 8.18 17.86
C VAL A 591 13.86 9.67 17.61
N LEU A 592 13.09 10.23 16.68
CA LEU A 592 13.18 11.64 16.30
C LEU A 592 12.42 12.57 17.25
N GLN A 593 11.46 12.06 18.00
CA GLN A 593 10.66 12.84 18.95
C GLN A 593 10.56 12.15 20.31
N ARG A 594 10.68 12.93 21.39
CA ARG A 594 10.36 12.42 22.73
C ARG A 594 8.87 12.02 22.80
N PRO A 595 8.55 10.87 23.38
CA PRO A 595 7.20 10.34 23.41
C PRO A 595 6.22 11.36 24.03
N LYS A 596 5.16 11.74 23.30
CA LYS A 596 4.14 12.67 23.81
C LYS A 596 2.93 11.92 24.37
N PRO A 597 2.61 12.10 25.67
CA PRO A 597 1.36 11.60 26.24
C PRO A 597 0.17 12.37 25.68
N LEU A 598 -0.81 11.65 25.15
CA LEU A 598 -2.19 12.08 25.02
C LEU A 598 -3.00 11.36 26.09
N SER A 599 -3.98 12.02 26.70
CA SER A 599 -4.98 11.38 27.56
C SER A 599 -6.35 11.42 26.89
N PRO A 600 -7.21 10.42 27.12
CA PRO A 600 -8.50 10.36 26.45
C PRO A 600 -9.39 11.49 26.93
N LYS A 601 -10.26 12.01 26.06
CA LYS A 601 -11.23 13.00 26.50
C LYS A 601 -12.19 12.40 27.54
N PRO A 602 -12.55 13.15 28.59
CA PRO A 602 -13.63 12.76 29.47
C PRO A 602 -14.88 12.51 28.64
N SER A 603 -15.61 11.45 28.99
CA SER A 603 -16.91 11.20 28.42
C SER A 603 -17.80 12.45 28.52
N THR A 604 -18.37 12.90 27.40
CA THR A 604 -19.39 13.96 27.43
C THR A 604 -20.53 13.55 28.38
N PRO A 605 -21.28 14.48 28.99
CA PRO A 605 -22.29 14.16 30.03
C PRO A 605 -23.38 13.15 29.60
N ASN A 606 -23.52 12.88 28.30
CA ASN A 606 -24.47 11.91 27.74
C ASN A 606 -23.90 10.50 27.49
N ARG A 607 -22.63 10.23 27.81
CA ARG A 607 -22.01 8.91 27.59
C ARG A 607 -22.42 7.93 28.70
N LYS A 608 -23.32 6.99 28.41
CA LYS A 608 -23.52 5.82 29.27
C LYS A 608 -22.48 4.75 28.95
N PRO A 609 -21.73 4.20 29.93
CA PRO A 609 -20.79 3.12 29.68
C PRO A 609 -21.50 1.90 29.09
N GLN A 610 -20.91 1.26 28.07
CA GLN A 610 -21.35 -0.08 27.66
C GLN A 610 -20.95 -1.08 28.74
N THR A 611 -21.95 -1.57 29.49
CA THR A 611 -21.83 -2.83 30.23
C THR A 611 -22.04 -3.97 29.26
N LEU A 612 -21.07 -4.89 29.15
CA LEU A 612 -21.25 -6.17 28.46
C LEU A 612 -22.51 -6.85 29.03
N ASN A 613 -23.59 -6.91 28.26
CA ASN A 613 -24.64 -7.88 28.51
C ASN A 613 -24.08 -9.24 28.08
N SER A 614 -23.48 -9.95 29.03
CA SER A 614 -23.18 -11.35 28.89
C SER A 614 -24.49 -12.12 28.73
N LYS A 615 -24.79 -12.60 27.53
CA LYS A 615 -25.33 -13.95 27.27
C LYS A 615 -25.37 -14.23 25.76
N PRO A 616 -25.17 -15.50 25.37
CA PRO A 616 -24.70 -15.91 24.05
C PRO A 616 -25.72 -15.75 22.93
#